data_AF-A0A3B0UCI0-F1
#
_entry.id   AF-A0A3B0UCI0-F1
#
_cell.length_a   1.000
_cell.length_b   1.000
_cell.length_c   1.000
_cell.angle_alpha   90.00
_cell.angle_beta   90.00
_cell.angle_gamma   90.00
#
_symmetry.space_group_name_H-M   'P 1'
#
loop_
_entity.id
_entity.type
_entity.pdbx_description
1 polymer ?
#
loop_
_entity_poly.entity_id
_entity_poly.type
_entity_poly.pdbx_seq_one_letter_code
_entity_poly.pdbx_strand_id
1 'polypeptide(L)'
;MKALHVFTGKLPLVDSLVSDINLVGNDTQNSILSGVLNGVVAEVDGIISAYLTNFPRLKVVLCGGDEKYFDKRLKNNIFALPFFVLKGLKEILDFNEEKKKE
;
A
#
# COMPACT_ATOMS: atom_id res chain seq x y z
N MET A 1 5.67 0.13 11.76
CA MET A 1 6.49 -0.60 12.75
C MET A 1 7.29 0.33 13.67
N LYS A 2 7.98 1.35 13.15
CA LYS A 2 8.70 2.36 13.96
C LYS A 2 7.88 2.93 15.13
N ALA A 3 6.61 3.26 14.92
CA ALA A 3 5.74 3.75 15.99
C ALA A 3 5.63 2.79 17.18
N LEU A 4 5.52 1.48 16.95
CA LEU A 4 5.45 0.48 18.01
C LEU A 4 6.73 0.47 18.85
N HIS A 5 7.89 0.58 18.21
CA HIS A 5 9.18 0.66 18.91
C HIS A 5 9.35 1.99 19.66
N VAL A 6 9.06 3.12 19.01
CA VAL A 6 9.29 4.46 19.59
C VAL A 6 8.36 4.75 20.77
N PHE A 7 7.10 4.31 20.70
CA PHE A 7 6.09 4.62 21.72
C PHE A 7 5.89 3.49 22.74
N THR A 8 6.77 2.49 22.79
CA THR A 8 6.76 1.46 23.84
C THR A 8 8.17 1.17 24.33
N GLY A 9 8.32 0.85 25.63
CA GLY A 9 9.65 0.71 26.23
C GLY A 9 10.39 -0.61 25.92
N LYS A 10 9.72 -1.62 25.35
CA LYS A 10 10.28 -2.98 25.20
C LYS A 10 10.07 -3.63 23.82
N LEU A 11 9.27 -3.05 22.93
CA LEU A 11 9.09 -3.66 21.61
C LEU A 11 10.31 -3.41 20.73
N PRO A 12 10.81 -4.43 20.01
CA PRO A 12 11.95 -4.27 19.12
C PRO A 12 11.59 -3.43 17.89
N LEU A 13 12.57 -2.75 17.32
CA LEU A 13 12.45 -2.19 15.97
C LEU A 13 12.47 -3.35 14.96
N VAL A 14 11.39 -3.46 14.18
CA VAL A 14 11.29 -4.39 13.06
C VAL A 14 11.22 -3.55 11.79
N ASP A 15 12.19 -3.73 10.89
CA ASP A 15 12.34 -2.87 9.69
C ASP A 15 12.42 -3.67 8.37
N SER A 16 12.00 -4.94 8.40
CA SER A 16 12.02 -5.82 7.22
C SER A 16 10.61 -6.28 6.85
N LEU A 17 10.21 -6.05 5.60
CA LEU A 17 9.05 -6.70 5.01
C LEU A 17 9.41 -8.15 4.69
N VAL A 18 8.67 -9.10 5.27
CA VAL A 18 8.88 -10.53 5.06
C VAL A 18 7.80 -11.05 4.13
N SER A 19 8.18 -11.89 3.17
CA SER A 19 7.26 -12.34 2.12
C SER A 19 6.09 -13.11 2.70
N ASP A 20 6.29 -14.00 3.67
CA ASP A 20 5.24 -14.85 4.23
C ASP A 20 5.10 -14.62 5.74
N ILE A 21 3.90 -14.22 6.15
CA ILE A 21 3.59 -13.88 7.53
C ILE A 21 2.34 -14.64 7.94
N ASN A 22 2.49 -15.43 9.00
CA ASN A 22 1.37 -16.16 9.59
C ASN A 22 0.39 -15.20 10.27
N LEU A 23 -0.89 -15.58 10.29
CA LEU A 23 -1.92 -14.81 11.01
C LEU A 23 -1.67 -14.76 12.52
N VAL A 24 -1.05 -15.80 13.09
CA VAL A 24 -0.70 -15.87 14.50
C VAL A 24 0.83 -15.87 14.61
N GLY A 25 1.39 -14.85 15.27
CA GLY A 25 2.80 -14.79 15.60
C GLY A 25 3.13 -15.67 16.81
N ASN A 26 4.31 -16.29 16.80
CA ASN A 26 4.82 -17.14 17.90
C ASN A 26 5.91 -16.48 18.75
N ASP A 27 6.36 -15.29 18.35
CA ASP A 27 7.25 -14.42 19.11
C ASP A 27 6.85 -12.95 18.91
N THR A 28 7.52 -12.04 19.62
CA THR A 28 7.21 -10.61 19.58
C THR A 28 7.40 -10.02 18.18
N GLN A 29 8.46 -10.38 17.46
CA GLN A 29 8.74 -9.83 16.13
C GLN A 29 7.69 -10.30 15.12
N ASN A 30 7.40 -11.61 15.11
CA ASN A 30 6.38 -12.22 14.25
C ASN A 30 4.97 -11.72 14.57
N SER A 31 4.67 -11.44 15.84
CA SER A 31 3.38 -10.85 16.24
C SER A 31 3.24 -9.40 15.75
N ILE A 32 4.31 -8.60 15.81
CA ILE A 32 4.34 -7.24 15.25
C ILE A 32 4.13 -7.28 13.74
N LEU A 33 4.90 -8.13 13.03
CA LEU A 33 4.79 -8.31 11.58
C LEU A 33 3.37 -8.71 11.18
N SER A 34 2.81 -9.71 11.88
CA SER A 34 1.46 -10.20 11.63
C SER A 34 0.41 -9.12 11.83
N GLY A 35 0.39 -8.46 12.99
CA GLY A 35 -0.61 -7.45 13.28
C GLY A 35 -0.56 -6.27 12.32
N VAL A 36 0.64 -5.78 11.99
CA VAL A 36 0.81 -4.62 11.12
C VAL A 36 0.49 -4.97 9.66
N LEU A 37 1.09 -6.02 9.12
CA LEU A 37 1.01 -6.27 7.68
C LEU A 37 -0.31 -6.93 7.28
N ASN A 38 -0.81 -7.90 8.06
CA ASN A 38 -2.15 -8.44 7.82
C ASN A 38 -3.23 -7.40 8.11
N GLY A 39 -3.02 -6.55 9.12
CA GLY A 39 -3.92 -5.44 9.44
C GLY A 39 -4.07 -4.46 8.29
N VAL A 40 -2.96 -3.96 7.73
CA VAL A 40 -3.01 -3.03 6.59
C VAL A 40 -3.65 -3.66 5.35
N VAL A 41 -3.33 -4.94 5.05
CA VAL A 41 -3.98 -5.65 3.93
C VAL A 41 -5.49 -5.72 4.14
N ALA A 42 -5.94 -6.11 5.34
CA ALA A 42 -7.36 -6.20 5.65
C ALA A 42 -8.07 -4.84 5.64
N GLU A 43 -7.40 -3.79 6.13
CA GLU A 43 -7.91 -2.42 6.11
C GLU A 43 -8.12 -1.92 4.68
N VAL A 44 -7.10 -2.04 3.82
CA VAL A 44 -7.17 -1.62 2.43
C VAL A 44 -8.25 -2.40 1.68
N ASP A 45 -8.28 -3.72 1.81
CA ASP A 45 -9.31 -4.55 1.15
C ASP A 45 -10.72 -4.21 1.66
N GLY A 46 -10.88 -3.97 2.96
CA GLY A 46 -12.15 -3.60 3.56
C GLY A 46 -12.66 -2.25 3.04
N ILE A 47 -11.78 -1.25 2.96
CA ILE A 47 -12.11 0.08 2.45
C ILE A 47 -12.47 0.02 0.96
N ILE A 48 -11.70 -0.70 0.14
CA ILE A 48 -12.03 -0.88 -1.29
C ILE A 48 -13.41 -1.53 -1.42
N SER A 49 -13.68 -2.57 -0.64
CA SER A 49 -14.96 -3.29 -0.66
C SER A 49 -16.12 -2.35 -0.29
N ALA A 50 -15.95 -1.51 0.74
CA ALA A 50 -16.96 -0.54 1.15
C ALA A 50 -17.21 0.56 0.09
N TYR A 51 -16.19 0.97 -0.66
CA TYR A 51 -16.41 1.88 -1.79
C TYR A 51 -17.09 1.19 -2.98
N LEU A 52 -16.75 -0.07 -3.25
CA LEU A 52 -17.37 -0.83 -4.34
C LEU A 52 -18.88 -1.03 -4.16
N THR A 53 -19.39 -1.08 -2.92
CA THR A 53 -20.85 -1.14 -2.69
C THR A 53 -21.57 0.11 -3.20
N ASN A 54 -20.89 1.26 -3.21
CA ASN A 54 -21.44 2.54 -3.64
C ASN A 54 -21.08 2.87 -5.10
N PHE A 55 -19.95 2.37 -5.58
CA PHE A 55 -19.41 2.65 -6.90
C PHE A 55 -19.00 1.35 -7.62
N PRO A 56 -19.93 0.64 -8.27
CA PRO A 56 -19.66 -0.68 -8.87
C PRO A 56 -18.60 -0.68 -9.98
N ARG A 57 -18.26 0.49 -10.54
CA ARG A 57 -17.23 0.66 -11.58
C ARG A 57 -15.97 1.36 -11.06
N LEU A 58 -15.74 1.35 -9.74
CA LEU A 58 -14.54 1.93 -9.14
C LEU A 58 -13.29 1.30 -9.76
N LYS A 59 -12.35 2.17 -10.16
CA LYS A 59 -11.00 1.75 -10.55
C LYS A 59 -10.07 2.04 -9.38
N VAL A 60 -9.38 1.02 -8.91
CA VAL A 60 -8.40 1.14 -7.83
C VAL A 60 -7.01 1.10 -8.44
N VAL A 61 -6.20 2.11 -8.14
CA VAL A 61 -4.81 2.21 -8.58
C VAL A 61 -3.92 2.16 -7.35
N LEU A 62 -2.99 1.22 -7.32
CA LEU A 62 -1.99 1.08 -6.27
C LEU A 62 -0.64 1.57 -6.79
N CYS A 63 0.03 2.41 -6.00
CA CYS A 63 1.35 2.94 -6.31
C CYS A 63 2.18 3.05 -5.04
N GLY A 64 3.51 3.09 -5.18
CA GLY A 64 4.43 3.37 -4.08
C GLY A 64 5.56 2.35 -3.99
N GLY A 65 6.50 2.57 -3.08
CA GLY A 65 7.68 1.70 -2.93
C GLY A 65 7.34 0.26 -2.57
N ASP A 66 6.30 0.06 -1.77
CA ASP A 66 5.87 -1.25 -1.26
C ASP A 66 4.78 -1.89 -2.12
N GLU A 67 4.45 -1.35 -3.30
CA GLU A 67 3.35 -1.86 -4.15
C GLU A 67 3.50 -3.36 -4.43
N LYS A 68 4.73 -3.85 -4.65
CA LYS A 68 5.03 -5.27 -4.92
C LYS A 68 4.66 -6.19 -3.77
N TYR A 69 4.70 -5.70 -2.52
CA TYR A 69 4.29 -6.46 -1.36
C TYR A 69 2.77 -6.65 -1.33
N PHE A 70 2.02 -5.59 -1.65
CA PHE A 70 0.56 -5.58 -1.55
C PHE A 70 -0.15 -6.13 -2.79
N ASP A 71 0.45 -6.01 -3.97
CA ASP A 71 -0.13 -6.45 -5.25
C ASP A 71 -0.56 -7.92 -5.25
N LYS A 72 0.20 -8.79 -4.56
CA LYS A 72 -0.11 -10.22 -4.44
C LYS A 72 -1.03 -10.57 -3.28
N ARG A 73 -1.38 -9.60 -2.42
CA ARG A 73 -2.03 -9.83 -1.13
C ARG A 73 -3.42 -9.21 -1.02
N LEU A 74 -3.70 -8.18 -1.82
CA LEU A 74 -5.03 -7.60 -1.93
C LEU A 74 -5.92 -8.48 -2.81
N LYS A 75 -7.15 -8.72 -2.35
CA LYS A 75 -8.13 -9.55 -3.07
C LYS A 75 -8.90 -8.77 -4.13
N ASN A 76 -8.99 -7.46 -3.96
CA ASN A 76 -9.69 -6.59 -4.89
C ASN A 76 -8.89 -6.43 -6.19
N ASN A 77 -9.61 -6.23 -7.31
CA ASN A 77 -8.96 -5.95 -8.58
C ASN A 77 -8.33 -4.55 -8.54
N ILE A 78 -7.00 -4.50 -8.62
CA ILE A 78 -6.21 -3.28 -8.58
C ILE A 78 -5.34 -3.16 -9.82
N PHE A 79 -4.98 -1.93 -10.16
CA PHE A 79 -3.95 -1.64 -11.16
C PHE A 79 -2.70 -1.14 -10.43
N ALA A 80 -1.66 -1.98 -10.34
CA ALA A 80 -0.36 -1.54 -9.87
C ALA A 80 0.32 -0.68 -10.95
N LEU A 81 0.63 0.57 -10.61
CA LEU A 81 1.20 1.52 -11.56
C LEU A 81 2.40 2.26 -10.97
N PRO A 82 3.63 1.75 -11.18
CA PRO A 82 4.82 2.42 -10.68
C PRO A 82 4.97 3.81 -11.30
N PHE A 83 5.56 4.72 -10.53
CA PHE A 83 5.87 6.10 -10.94
C PHE A 83 4.66 6.92 -11.35
N PHE A 84 3.47 6.63 -10.82
CA PHE A 84 2.23 7.32 -11.21
C PHE A 84 2.31 8.84 -11.09
N VAL A 85 2.91 9.34 -10.02
CA VAL A 85 3.15 10.79 -9.83
C VAL A 85 4.06 11.35 -10.93
N LEU A 86 5.16 10.69 -11.26
CA LEU A 86 6.07 11.15 -12.32
C LEU A 86 5.42 11.13 -13.70
N LYS A 87 4.58 10.13 -13.99
CA LYS A 87 3.79 10.08 -15.22
C LYS A 87 2.84 11.28 -15.29
N GLY A 88 2.13 11.58 -14.20
CA GLY A 88 1.26 12.75 -14.13
C GLY A 88 2.01 14.07 -14.32
N LEU A 89 3.20 14.21 -13.70
CA LEU A 89 4.04 15.40 -13.89
C LEU A 89 4.53 15.56 -15.33
N LYS A 90 4.92 14.46 -15.98
CA LYS A 90 5.31 14.47 -17.39
C LYS A 90 4.13 14.87 -18.28
N GLU A 91 2.94 14.33 -18.03
CA GLU A 91 1.73 14.66 -18.79
C GLU A 91 1.40 16.16 -18.71
N ILE A 92 1.51 16.74 -17.51
CA ILE A 92 1.33 18.17 -17.30
C ILE A 92 2.38 18.99 -18.05
N LEU A 93 3.64 18.54 -18.06
CA LEU A 93 4.72 19.21 -18.78
C LEU A 93 4.45 19.22 -20.29
N ASP A 94 4.16 18.06 -20.87
CA ASP A 94 3.93 17.88 -22.31
C ASP A 94 2.74 18.74 -22.78
N PHE A 95 1.64 18.75 -22.01
CA PHE A 95 0.46 19.60 -22.31
C PHE A 95 0.80 21.10 -22.38
N ASN A 96 1.68 21.58 -21.49
CA ASN A 96 2.07 22.99 -21.48
C ASN A 96 3.11 23.34 -22.56
N GLU A 97 3.95 22.38 -22.97
CA GLU A 97 4.87 22.53 -24.09
C GLU A 97 4.11 22.62 -25.43
N GLU A 98 3.07 21.81 -25.62
CA GLU A 98 2.22 21.83 -26.82
C GLU A 98 1.47 23.16 -26.96
N LYS A 99 0.88 23.67 -25.88
CA LYS A 99 0.18 24.98 -25.87
C LYS A 99 1.07 26.19 -26.18
N LYS A 100 2.39 26.11 -25.94
CA LYS A 100 3.32 27.21 -26.27
C LYS A 100 3.65 27.27 -27.77
N LYS A 101 3.32 26.23 -28.53
CA LYS A 101 3.60 26.14 -29.97
C LYS A 101 2.43 26.66 -30.83
N GLU A 102 1.28 26.94 -30.21
CA GLU A 102 0.12 27.63 -30.80
C GLU A 102 0.21 29.15 -30.56
#